data_AF-A0A7L4Y204-F1
#
_entry.id   AF-A0A7L4Y204-F1
#
_cell.length_a   1.000
_cell.length_b   1.000
_cell.length_c   1.000
_cell.angle_alpha   90.00
_cell.angle_beta   90.00
_cell.angle_gamma   90.00
#
_symmetry.space_group_name_H-M   'P 1'
#
loop_
_entity.id
_entity.type
_entity.pdbx_description
1 polymer ?
#
loop_
_entity_poly.entity_id
_entity_poly.type
_entity_poly.pdbx_seq_one_letter_code
_entity_poly.pdbx_strand_id
1 'polypeptide(L)' 'MARPQMLKLPEVLEELGMSRAAFYRMRARGKGPRLLKLPNGQLRVRRSDLDAWLSGCEEAA' A
#
# COMPACT_ATOMS: atom_id res chain seq x y z
N MET A 1 -1.05 -23.53 0.94
CA MET A 1 -1.32 -22.33 0.11
C MET A 1 -1.50 -21.15 1.07
N ALA A 2 -0.61 -20.15 1.02
CA ALA A 2 -0.66 -19.01 1.92
C ALA A 2 -1.94 -18.20 1.64
N ARG A 3 -2.70 -17.87 2.69
CA ARG A 3 -3.87 -17.00 2.56
C ARG A 3 -3.43 -15.64 2.01
N PRO A 4 -4.22 -14.99 1.14
CA PRO A 4 -3.89 -13.64 0.67
C PRO A 4 -3.75 -12.70 1.87
N GLN A 5 -2.53 -12.27 2.14
CA GLN A 5 -2.22 -11.44 3.29
C GLN A 5 -2.67 -10.01 3.01
N MET A 6 -3.61 -9.53 3.82
CA MET A 6 -4.11 -8.16 3.77
C MET A 6 -3.44 -7.37 4.88
N LEU A 7 -2.60 -6.43 4.48
CA LEU A 7 -1.91 -5.51 5.39
C LEU A 7 -2.83 -4.36 5.78
N LYS A 8 -2.73 -3.94 7.03
CA LYS A 8 -3.29 -2.68 7.51
C LYS A 8 -2.44 -1.52 7.00
N LEU A 9 -3.02 -0.34 6.92
CA LEU A 9 -2.28 0.86 6.52
C LEU A 9 -1.01 1.08 7.37
N PRO A 10 -1.00 0.91 8.71
CA PRO A 10 0.23 1.03 9.50
C PRO A 10 1.33 0.04 9.10
N GLU A 11 0.99 -1.22 8.80
CA GLU A 11 1.98 -2.23 8.39
C GLU A 11 2.61 -1.85 7.05
N VAL A 12 1.81 -1.38 6.08
CA VAL A 12 2.31 -0.87 4.80
C VAL A 12 3.26 0.30 5.00
N LEU A 13 2.96 1.21 5.92
CA LEU A 13 3.80 2.38 6.18
C LEU A 13 5.11 2.01 6.86
N GLU A 14 5.08 1.03 7.74
CA GLU A 14 6.27 0.47 8.39
C GLU A 14 7.18 -0.20 7.37
N GLU A 15 6.62 -1.01 6.47
CA GLU A 15 7.38 -1.63 5.37
C GLU A 15 8.00 -0.61 4.41
N LEU A 16 7.25 0.46 4.08
CA LEU A 16 7.74 1.53 3.22
C LEU A 16 8.67 2.52 3.95
N GLY A 17 8.84 2.39 5.28
CA GLY A 17 9.60 3.34 6.09
C GLY A 17 9.09 4.79 5.98
N MET A 18 7.79 4.98 5.74
CA MET A 18 7.21 6.27 5.36
C MET A 18 6.12 6.73 6.32
N SER A 19 6.09 8.02 6.63
CA SER A 19 5.00 8.60 7.44
C SER A 19 3.66 8.57 6.69
N ARG A 20 2.54 8.48 7.44
CA ARG A 20 1.17 8.60 6.90
C ARG A 20 1.01 9.81 5.97
N ALA A 21 1.54 10.96 6.36
CA ALA A 21 1.42 12.19 5.59
C ALA A 21 2.14 12.09 4.24
N ALA A 22 3.34 11.53 4.21
CA ALA A 22 4.07 11.31 2.97
C ALA A 22 3.35 10.32 2.04
N PHE A 23 2.78 9.24 2.59
CA PHE A 23 1.98 8.30 1.84
C PHE A 23 0.74 8.97 1.20
N TYR A 24 0.00 9.79 1.96
CA TYR A 24 -1.14 10.51 1.39
C TYR A 24 -0.74 11.56 0.35
N ARG A 25 0.41 12.24 0.52
CA ARG A 25 0.94 13.15 -0.52
C ARG A 25 1.28 12.40 -1.81
N MET A 26 1.93 11.24 -1.69
CA MET A 26 2.24 10.38 -2.83
C MET A 26 0.95 9.94 -3.54
N ARG A 27 -0.04 9.50 -2.75
CA ARG A 27 -1.36 9.09 -3.25
C ARG A 27 -2.12 10.25 -3.92
N ALA A 28 -2.02 11.46 -3.40
CA ALA A 28 -2.61 12.65 -4.02
C ALA A 28 -2.00 12.95 -5.40
N ARG A 29 -0.74 12.54 -5.64
CA ARG A 29 -0.07 12.60 -6.94
C ARG A 29 -0.43 11.41 -7.86
N GLY A 30 -1.38 10.56 -7.46
CA GLY A 30 -1.75 9.35 -8.20
C GLY A 30 -0.77 8.19 -8.06
N LYS A 31 0.23 8.30 -7.15
CA LYS A 31 1.22 7.25 -6.91
C LYS A 31 0.88 6.49 -5.62
N GLY A 32 0.71 5.18 -5.70
CA GLY A 32 0.55 4.33 -4.52
C GLY A 32 -0.21 3.03 -4.79
N PRO A 33 -0.16 2.09 -3.83
CA PRO A 33 -0.80 0.79 -3.96
C PRO A 33 -2.33 0.89 -3.87
N ARG A 34 -3.03 -0.15 -4.36
CA ARG A 34 -4.49 -0.23 -4.24
C ARG A 34 -4.90 -0.38 -2.77
N LEU A 35 -5.81 0.51 -2.35
CA LEU A 35 -6.42 0.47 -1.04
C LEU A 35 -7.83 -0.10 -1.15
N LEU A 36 -8.09 -1.16 -0.41
CA LEU A 36 -9.42 -1.70 -0.17
C LEU A 36 -10.01 -1.01 1.06
N LYS A 37 -11.11 -0.29 0.84
CA LYS A 37 -11.95 0.22 1.92
C LYS A 37 -12.93 -0.89 2.32
N LEU A 38 -12.80 -1.39 3.54
CA LEU A 38 -13.71 -2.37 4.11
C LEU A 38 -15.02 -1.68 4.54
N PRO A 39 -16.14 -2.43 4.63
CA PRO A 39 -17.43 -1.90 5.10
C PRO A 39 -17.37 -1.36 6.55
N ASN A 40 -16.41 -1.82 7.35
CA ASN A 40 -16.14 -1.30 8.70
C ASN A 40 -15.33 0.01 8.73
N GLY A 41 -15.07 0.63 7.57
CA GLY A 41 -14.30 1.87 7.44
C GLY A 41 -12.78 1.69 7.49
N GLN A 42 -12.27 0.48 7.75
CA GLN A 42 -10.82 0.24 7.77
C GLN A 42 -10.25 0.15 6.36
N LEU A 43 -9.04 0.66 6.19
CA LEU A 43 -8.26 0.50 4.97
C LEU A 43 -7.38 -0.77 5.07
N ARG A 44 -7.36 -1.53 4.00
CA ARG A 44 -6.49 -2.68 3.80
C ARG A 44 -5.80 -2.58 2.46
N VAL A 45 -4.59 -3.13 2.38
CA VAL A 45 -3.81 -3.27 1.15
C VAL A 45 -3.49 -4.74 1.00
N ARG A 46 -3.65 -5.32 -0.19
CA ARG A 46 -3.18 -6.70 -0.41
C ARG A 46 -1.67 -6.65 -0.55
N ARG A 47 -0.96 -7.61 0.05
CA ARG A 47 0.49 -7.71 -0.10
C ARG A 47 0.91 -7.76 -1.57
N SER A 48 0.19 -8.54 -2.39
CA SER A 48 0.44 -8.62 -3.83
C SER A 48 0.23 -7.28 -4.57
N ASP A 49 -0.71 -6.44 -4.14
CA ASP A 49 -0.90 -5.11 -4.75
C ASP A 49 0.24 -4.16 -4.36
N LEU A 50 0.77 -4.30 -3.14
CA LEU A 50 1.94 -3.54 -2.68
C LEU A 50 3.20 -3.96 -3.44
N ASP A 51 3.45 -5.28 -3.53
CA ASP A 51 4.61 -5.82 -4.24
C ASP A 51 4.58 -5.47 -5.74
N ALA A 52 3.40 -5.57 -6.39
CA ALA A 52 3.23 -5.16 -7.78
C ALA A 52 3.48 -3.66 -7.98
N TRP A 53 3.07 -2.82 -7.03
CA TRP A 53 3.35 -1.39 -7.07
C TRP A 53 4.84 -1.10 -6.87
N LEU A 54 5.52 -1.80 -5.95
CA LEU A 54 6.96 -1.67 -5.72
C LEU A 54 7.76 -2.08 -6.95
N SER A 55 7.42 -3.21 -7.57
CA SER A 55 8.04 -3.68 -8.81
C SER A 55 7.89 -2.67 -9.95
N GLY A 56 6.72 -2.04 -10.09
CA GLY A 56 6.54 -0.95 -11.06
C GLY A 56 7.27 0.35 -10.71
N CYS A 57 7.70 0.53 -9.45
CA CYS A 57 8.55 1.66 -9.05
C CYS A 57 10.04 1.39 -9.30
N GLU A 58 10.49 0.14 -9.25
CA GLU A 58 11.88 -0.23 -9.59
C GLU A 58 12.22 0.06 -11.05
N GLU A 59 11.27 -0.10 -11.98
CA GLU A 59 11.50 0.15 -13.42
C GLU A 59 11.55 1.64 -13.79
N ALA A 60 11.17 2.55 -12.90
CA ALA A 60 11.17 3.99 -13.14
C ALA A 60 12.46 4.70 -12.69
N ALA A 61 13.51 3.96 -12.33
CA ALA A 61 14.81 4.48 -11.88
C ALA A 61 15.83 4.56 -13.03
#